data_AF-A0A7K3Y635-F1
#
_entry.id   AF-A0A7K3Y635-F1
#
_cell.length_a   1.000
_cell.length_b   1.000
_cell.length_c   1.000
_cell.angle_alpha   90.00
_cell.angle_beta   90.00
_cell.angle_gamma   90.00
#
_symmetry.space_group_name_H-M   'P 1'
#
loop_
_entity.id
_entity.type
_entity.pdbx_description
1 polymer ?
#
loop_
_entity_poly.entity_id
_entity_poly.type
_entity_poly.pdbx_seq_one_letter_code
_entity_poly.pdbx_strand_id
1 'polypeptide(L)'
;AGVRPTIAARTLLATCRELARDGVAIDRVSEDEILALLSAVEGGRAAKEAIPDLLTELARTAGEEAGTAEERVDAAIAKVAPAISQADVEAVVRRIVAEREAFARERGMGALGPLMGVVMQELRGSVDGKVISETLRRELQRLLS
;
A
#
# COMPACT_ATOMS: atom_id res chain seq x y z
N ALA A 1 -1.50 -3.72 -21.07
CA ALA A 1 -1.47 -2.95 -19.81
C ALA A 1 -0.09 -2.33 -19.64
N GLY A 2 0.01 -1.03 -19.35
CA GLY A 2 1.28 -0.30 -19.17
C GLY A 2 2.01 -0.59 -17.85
N VAL A 3 1.81 -1.77 -17.27
CA VAL A 3 2.31 -2.14 -15.94
C VAL A 3 3.83 -2.25 -15.96
N ARG A 4 4.49 -1.65 -14.97
CA ARG A 4 5.95 -1.77 -14.81
C ARG A 4 6.37 -3.25 -14.66
N PRO A 5 7.29 -3.76 -15.49
CA PRO A 5 7.70 -5.17 -15.47
C PRO A 5 8.21 -5.65 -14.10
N THR A 6 8.85 -4.76 -13.34
CA THR A 6 9.39 -5.06 -12.02
C THR A 6 8.30 -5.34 -10.99
N ILE A 7 7.17 -4.61 -11.04
CA ILE A 7 6.04 -4.84 -10.13
C ILE A 7 5.38 -6.16 -10.50
N ALA A 8 5.06 -6.36 -11.78
CA ALA A 8 4.46 -7.61 -12.24
C ALA A 8 5.32 -8.83 -11.86
N ALA A 9 6.63 -8.79 -12.14
CA ALA A 9 7.54 -9.87 -11.81
C ALA A 9 7.63 -10.12 -10.30
N ARG A 10 7.72 -9.06 -9.48
CA ARG A 10 7.74 -9.19 -8.01
C ARG A 10 6.45 -9.80 -7.48
N THR A 11 5.30 -9.32 -7.95
CA THR A 11 4.00 -9.85 -7.54
C THR A 11 3.89 -11.34 -7.83
N LEU A 12 4.17 -11.76 -9.07
CA LEU A 12 4.00 -13.14 -9.50
C LEU A 12 5.05 -14.10 -8.90
N LEU A 13 6.33 -13.68 -8.86
CA LEU A 13 7.44 -14.57 -8.51
C LEU A 13 7.78 -14.58 -7.03
N ALA A 14 7.40 -13.53 -6.29
CA ALA A 14 7.64 -13.42 -4.85
C ALA A 14 6.32 -13.37 -4.08
N THR A 15 5.51 -12.32 -4.25
CA THR A 15 4.32 -12.09 -3.41
C THR A 15 3.31 -13.24 -3.45
N CYS A 16 2.94 -13.74 -4.63
CA CYS A 16 2.03 -14.88 -4.74
C CYS A 16 2.58 -16.14 -4.04
N ARG A 17 3.90 -16.36 -4.10
CA ARG A 17 4.54 -17.52 -3.44
C ARG A 17 4.62 -17.34 -1.92
N GLU A 18 4.86 -16.13 -1.45
CA GLU A 18 4.85 -15.78 -0.03
C GLU A 18 3.44 -16.01 0.54
N LEU A 19 2.41 -15.45 -0.09
CA LEU A 19 1.01 -15.64 0.31
C LEU A 19 0.58 -17.11 0.32
N ALA A 20 0.97 -17.89 -0.71
CA ALA A 20 0.69 -19.33 -0.74
C ALA A 20 1.33 -20.09 0.43
N ARG A 21 2.56 -19.72 0.82
CA ARG A 21 3.24 -20.30 2.00
C ARG A 21 2.54 -19.93 3.30
N ASP A 22 1.95 -18.74 3.35
CA ASP A 22 1.19 -18.24 4.49
C ASP A 22 -0.26 -18.76 4.52
N GLY A 23 -0.62 -19.69 3.62
CA GLY A 23 -1.92 -20.37 3.62
C GLY A 23 -3.03 -19.64 2.86
N VAL A 24 -2.72 -18.57 2.14
CA VAL A 24 -3.66 -17.90 1.26
C VAL A 24 -3.88 -18.74 0.00
N ALA A 25 -5.14 -19.00 -0.34
CA ALA A 25 -5.54 -19.74 -1.54
C ALA A 25 -5.37 -18.91 -2.82
N ILE A 26 -4.13 -18.53 -3.12
CA ILE A 26 -3.79 -17.62 -4.23
C ILE A 26 -4.15 -18.22 -5.60
N ASP A 27 -4.25 -19.54 -5.69
CA ASP A 27 -4.69 -20.30 -6.85
C ASP A 27 -6.16 -20.03 -7.23
N ARG A 28 -6.94 -19.44 -6.31
CA ARG A 28 -8.31 -18.98 -6.56
C ARG A 28 -8.40 -17.59 -7.18
N VAL A 29 -7.31 -16.83 -7.22
CA VAL A 29 -7.27 -15.51 -7.87
C VAL A 29 -7.01 -15.68 -9.35
N SER A 30 -7.90 -15.17 -10.19
CA SER A 30 -7.78 -15.35 -11.64
C SER A 30 -6.67 -14.49 -12.25
N GLU A 31 -6.15 -14.87 -13.42
CA GLU A 31 -5.17 -14.06 -14.14
C GLU A 31 -5.72 -12.67 -14.49
N ASP A 32 -7.01 -12.59 -14.83
CA ASP A 32 -7.70 -11.33 -15.11
C ASP A 32 -7.76 -10.42 -13.88
N GLU A 33 -7.99 -10.98 -12.69
CA GLU A 33 -7.93 -10.23 -11.42
C GLU A 33 -6.53 -9.72 -11.11
N ILE A 34 -5.50 -10.53 -11.35
CA ILE A 34 -4.11 -10.10 -11.17
C ILE A 34 -3.78 -8.96 -12.14
N LEU A 35 -4.20 -9.05 -13.41
CA LEU A 35 -4.00 -8.00 -14.40
C LEU A 35 -4.77 -6.72 -14.05
N ALA A 36 -6.02 -6.85 -13.59
CA ALA A 36 -6.83 -5.73 -13.13
C ALA A 36 -6.22 -5.04 -11.91
N LEU A 37 -5.74 -5.82 -10.93
CA LEU A 37 -5.03 -5.31 -9.74
C LEU A 37 -3.75 -4.55 -10.13
N LEU A 38 -2.91 -5.15 -10.97
CA LEU A 38 -1.69 -4.50 -11.43
C LEU A 38 -1.97 -3.22 -12.21
N SER A 39 -3.05 -3.19 -13.00
CA SER A 39 -3.50 -1.99 -13.71
C SER A 39 -4.05 -0.93 -12.76
N ALA A 40 -4.74 -1.32 -11.69
CA ALA A 40 -5.20 -0.41 -10.64
C ALA A 40 -4.03 0.27 -9.93
N VAL A 41 -2.97 -0.48 -9.63
CA VAL A 41 -1.74 0.04 -9.02
C VAL A 41 -1.01 1.00 -9.97
N GLU A 42 -0.87 0.63 -11.24
CA GLU A 42 -0.22 1.50 -12.23
C GLU A 42 -1.03 2.80 -12.47
N GLY A 43 -2.36 2.72 -12.41
CA GLY A 43 -3.26 3.85 -12.49
C GLY A 43 -3.39 4.68 -11.21
N GLY A 44 -2.65 4.34 -10.14
CA GLY A 44 -2.68 5.06 -8.86
C GLY A 44 -3.97 4.88 -8.05
N ARG A 45 -4.84 3.93 -8.41
CA ARG A 45 -6.06 3.61 -7.65
C ARG A 45 -5.78 2.83 -6.37
N ALA A 46 -4.63 2.15 -6.31
CA ALA A 46 -4.12 1.48 -5.13
C ALA A 46 -2.59 1.65 -5.04
N ALA A 47 -2.04 1.64 -3.84
CA ALA A 47 -0.58 1.63 -3.70
C ALA A 47 -0.01 0.24 -4.00
N LYS A 48 1.24 0.18 -4.47
CA LYS A 48 1.94 -1.09 -4.72
C LYS A 48 2.14 -1.90 -3.43
N GLU A 49 2.12 -1.23 -2.28
CA GLU A 49 2.23 -1.81 -0.96
C GLU A 49 0.97 -2.59 -0.56
N ALA A 50 -0.21 -2.26 -1.12
CA ALA A 50 -1.47 -2.95 -0.85
C ALA A 50 -1.62 -4.28 -1.61
N ILE A 51 -0.73 -4.60 -2.56
CA ILE A 51 -0.83 -5.81 -3.40
C ILE A 51 -1.02 -7.09 -2.57
N PRO A 52 -0.23 -7.36 -1.50
CA PRO A 52 -0.40 -8.60 -0.73
C PRO A 52 -1.77 -8.71 -0.07
N ASP A 53 -2.25 -7.61 0.54
CA ASP A 53 -3.54 -7.60 1.24
C ASP A 53 -4.71 -7.68 0.25
N LEU A 54 -4.60 -7.03 -0.92
CA LEU A 54 -5.59 -7.10 -1.98
C LEU A 54 -5.68 -8.51 -2.59
N LEU A 55 -4.54 -9.16 -2.85
CA LEU A 55 -4.52 -10.56 -3.30
C LEU A 55 -5.11 -11.50 -2.26
N THR A 56 -4.88 -11.24 -0.98
CA THR A 56 -5.47 -12.01 0.12
C THR A 56 -6.98 -11.87 0.16
N GLU A 57 -7.50 -10.64 0.02
CA GLU A 57 -8.94 -10.41 -0.03
C GLU A 57 -9.58 -11.03 -1.28
N LEU A 58 -8.94 -10.90 -2.44
CA LEU A 58 -9.41 -11.52 -3.68
C LEU A 58 -9.43 -13.05 -3.58
N ALA A 59 -8.44 -13.68 -2.96
CA ALA A 59 -8.43 -15.12 -2.72
C ALA A 59 -9.57 -15.53 -1.77
N ARG A 60 -9.83 -14.71 -0.75
CA ARG A 60 -10.86 -14.94 0.27
C ARG A 60 -12.27 -14.86 -0.30
N THR A 61 -12.56 -13.88 -1.16
CA THR A 61 -13.91 -13.69 -1.76
C THR A 61 -14.08 -14.39 -3.12
N ALA A 62 -13.07 -15.15 -3.56
CA ALA A 62 -13.14 -15.86 -4.83
C ALA A 62 -14.35 -16.81 -4.89
N GLY A 63 -15.22 -16.62 -5.88
CA GLY A 63 -16.43 -17.44 -6.08
C GLY A 63 -17.62 -17.08 -5.17
N GLU A 64 -17.48 -16.10 -4.27
CA GLU A 64 -18.58 -15.57 -3.45
C GLU A 64 -19.25 -14.35 -4.11
N GLU A 65 -18.47 -13.54 -4.81
CA GLU A 65 -18.92 -12.30 -5.45
C GLU A 65 -19.06 -12.51 -6.97
N ALA A 66 -20.27 -12.28 -7.49
CA ALA A 66 -20.49 -12.16 -8.92
C ALA A 66 -20.00 -10.79 -9.40
N GLY A 67 -19.32 -10.75 -10.55
CA GLY A 67 -18.82 -9.51 -11.14
C GLY A 67 -17.63 -9.77 -12.06
N THR A 68 -17.18 -8.74 -12.76
CA THR A 68 -15.93 -8.79 -13.53
C THR A 68 -14.71 -8.76 -12.62
N ALA A 69 -13.55 -9.10 -13.16
CA ALA A 69 -12.27 -8.97 -12.45
C ALA A 69 -12.05 -7.56 -11.90
N GLU A 70 -12.41 -6.53 -12.68
CA GLU A 70 -12.32 -5.12 -12.27
C GLU A 70 -13.25 -4.80 -11.10
N GLU A 71 -14.51 -5.23 -11.15
CA GLU A 71 -15.48 -4.98 -10.08
C GLU A 71 -15.03 -5.60 -8.75
N ARG A 72 -14.48 -6.82 -8.81
CA ARG A 72 -13.91 -7.50 -7.64
C ARG A 72 -12.68 -6.79 -7.09
N VAL A 73 -11.78 -6.31 -7.96
CA VAL A 73 -10.61 -5.52 -7.55
C VAL A 73 -11.06 -4.21 -6.90
N ASP A 74 -12.05 -3.52 -7.46
CA ASP A 74 -12.56 -2.27 -6.91
C ASP A 74 -13.22 -2.48 -5.54
N ALA A 75 -13.96 -3.57 -5.35
CA ALA A 75 -14.53 -3.96 -4.06
C ALA A 75 -13.41 -4.27 -3.02
N ALA A 76 -12.38 -5.00 -3.43
CA ALA A 76 -11.22 -5.28 -2.58
C ALA A 76 -10.48 -3.99 -2.17
N ILE A 77 -10.26 -3.06 -3.12
CA ILE A 77 -9.64 -1.76 -2.84
C ILE A 77 -10.46 -0.96 -1.84
N ALA A 78 -11.78 -0.84 -2.05
CA ALA A 78 -12.66 -0.09 -1.16
C ALA A 78 -12.63 -0.61 0.28
N LYS A 79 -12.38 -1.91 0.46
CA LYS A 79 -12.33 -2.56 1.76
C LYS A 79 -10.96 -2.53 2.43
N VAL A 80 -9.90 -2.78 1.67
CA VAL A 80 -8.55 -3.03 2.20
C VAL A 80 -7.69 -1.77 2.19
N ALA A 81 -7.79 -0.99 1.12
CA ALA A 81 -6.96 0.19 0.89
C ALA A 81 -7.86 1.37 0.45
N PRO A 82 -8.74 1.85 1.35
CA PRO A 82 -9.66 2.92 1.00
C PRO A 82 -8.88 4.15 0.56
N ALA A 83 -9.43 4.84 -0.45
CA ALA A 83 -8.86 6.08 -0.96
C ALA A 83 -8.76 7.10 0.18
N ILE A 84 -7.57 7.62 0.40
CA ILE A 84 -7.28 8.63 1.41
C ILE A 84 -6.87 9.92 0.72
N SER A 85 -7.36 11.06 1.22
CA SER A 85 -7.03 12.35 0.63
C SER A 85 -5.60 12.74 1.00
N GLN A 86 -4.94 13.56 0.15
CA GLN A 86 -3.62 14.11 0.46
C GLN A 86 -3.61 14.84 1.81
N ALA A 87 -4.70 15.51 2.18
CA ALA A 87 -4.83 16.22 3.45
C ALA A 87 -4.82 15.27 4.65
N ASP A 88 -5.47 14.10 4.53
CA ASP A 88 -5.48 13.08 5.57
C ASP A 88 -4.09 12.43 5.73
N VAL A 89 -3.40 12.15 4.62
CA VAL A 89 -2.00 11.67 4.66
C VAL A 89 -1.12 12.64 5.42
N GLU A 90 -1.23 13.93 5.11
CA GLU A 90 -0.48 14.96 5.82
C GLU A 90 -0.85 15.06 7.29
N ALA A 91 -2.13 14.93 7.64
CA ALA A 91 -2.58 14.95 9.03
C ALA A 91 -1.99 13.79 9.84
N VAL A 92 -2.01 12.58 9.28
CA VAL A 92 -1.39 11.39 9.88
C VAL A 92 0.11 11.59 10.08
N VAL A 93 0.82 12.03 9.04
CA VAL A 93 2.27 12.29 9.11
C VAL A 93 2.60 13.34 10.17
N ARG A 94 1.90 14.48 10.18
CA ARG A 94 2.11 15.55 11.16
C ARG A 94 1.91 15.05 12.58
N ARG A 95 0.85 14.27 12.82
CA ARG A 95 0.55 13.69 14.13
C ARG A 95 1.66 12.76 14.59
N ILE A 96 2.12 11.83 13.73
CA ILE A 96 3.21 10.90 14.05
C ILE A 96 4.53 11.64 14.35
N VAL A 97 4.85 12.67 13.58
CA VAL A 97 6.05 13.51 13.81
C VAL A 97 5.96 14.22 15.16
N ALA A 98 4.80 14.78 15.51
CA ALA A 98 4.57 15.44 16.81
C ALA A 98 4.65 14.46 17.98
N GLU A 99 4.01 13.29 17.88
CA GLU A 99 4.07 12.23 18.90
C GLU A 99 5.49 11.72 19.15
N ARG A 100 6.36 11.82 18.15
CA ARG A 100 7.77 11.38 18.22
C ARG A 100 8.75 12.53 18.09
N GLU A 101 8.36 13.74 18.49
CA GLU A 101 9.18 14.95 18.31
C GLU A 101 10.56 14.80 18.97
N ALA A 102 10.64 14.33 20.21
CA ALA A 102 11.91 14.16 20.92
C ALA A 102 12.87 13.23 20.16
N PHE A 103 12.35 12.10 19.68
CA PHE A 103 13.10 11.15 18.86
C PHE A 103 13.53 11.78 17.52
N ALA A 104 12.64 12.54 16.87
CA ALA A 104 12.93 13.22 15.62
C ALA A 104 14.02 14.29 15.78
N ARG A 105 14.00 15.06 16.88
CA ARG A 105 15.03 16.05 17.20
C ARG A 105 16.38 15.39 17.52
N GLU A 106 16.37 14.28 18.25
CA GLU A 106 17.60 13.53 18.58
C GLU A 106 18.27 12.96 17.31
N ARG A 107 17.48 12.36 16.41
CA ARG A 107 17.99 11.68 15.20
C ARG A 107 18.12 12.59 13.98
N GLY A 108 17.55 13.78 14.01
CA GLY A 108 17.45 14.67 12.86
C GLY A 108 16.82 13.97 11.65
N MET A 109 17.40 14.17 10.46
CA MET A 109 16.93 13.50 9.24
C MET A 109 17.10 11.96 9.27
N GLY A 110 17.90 11.42 10.20
CA GLY A 110 17.99 9.98 10.44
C GLY A 110 16.69 9.36 10.98
N ALA A 111 15.74 10.17 11.47
CA ALA A 111 14.42 9.73 11.89
C ALA A 111 13.52 9.27 10.73
N LEU A 112 13.83 9.64 9.49
CA LEU A 112 12.97 9.38 8.32
C LEU A 112 12.62 7.90 8.16
N GLY A 113 13.62 7.01 8.19
CA GLY A 113 13.41 5.56 8.02
C GLY A 113 12.51 4.95 9.11
N PRO A 114 12.87 5.11 10.40
CA PRO A 114 12.05 4.63 11.51
C PRO A 114 10.62 5.17 11.50
N LEU A 115 10.43 6.47 11.23
CA LEU A 115 9.10 7.07 11.18
C LEU A 115 8.30 6.63 9.95
N MET A 116 8.97 6.36 8.82
CA MET A 116 8.31 5.83 7.62
C MET A 116 7.66 4.48 7.91
N GLY A 117 8.30 3.60 8.68
CA GLY A 117 7.69 2.34 9.12
C GLY A 117 6.40 2.54 9.91
N VAL A 118 6.38 3.52 10.81
CA VAL A 118 5.19 3.87 11.62
C VAL A 118 4.06 4.39 10.73
N VAL A 119 4.35 5.33 9.83
CA VAL A 119 3.35 5.90 8.92
C VAL A 119 2.79 4.83 7.97
N MET A 120 3.66 3.97 7.42
CA MET A 120 3.23 2.91 6.51
C MET A 120 2.33 1.88 7.21
N GLN A 121 2.60 1.56 8.47
CA GLN A 121 1.74 0.68 9.27
C GLN A 121 0.36 1.30 9.53
N GLU A 122 0.31 2.62 9.76
CA GLU A 122 -0.95 3.30 10.03
C GLU A 122 -1.81 3.46 8.76
N LEU A 123 -1.17 3.81 7.64
CA LEU A 123 -1.85 4.01 6.36
C LEU A 123 -2.11 2.70 5.58
N ARG A 124 -1.61 1.55 6.05
CA ARG A 124 -1.88 0.19 5.52
C ARG A 124 -1.88 0.07 3.98
N GLY A 125 -0.93 0.71 3.31
CA GLY A 125 -0.85 0.65 1.84
C GLY A 125 -1.96 1.43 1.11
N SER A 126 -2.76 2.26 1.78
CA SER A 126 -3.67 3.22 1.13
C SER A 126 -2.93 4.30 0.32
N VAL A 127 -1.63 4.47 0.53
CA VAL A 127 -0.81 5.53 -0.10
C VAL A 127 0.53 4.96 -0.55
N ASP A 128 0.99 5.36 -1.74
CA ASP A 128 2.33 5.00 -2.22
C ASP A 128 3.41 5.51 -1.25
N GLY A 129 4.35 4.62 -0.89
CA GLY A 129 5.45 4.96 0.00
C GLY A 129 6.28 6.17 -0.44
N LYS A 130 6.31 6.50 -1.73
CA LYS A 130 6.93 7.71 -2.26
C LYS A 130 6.24 8.97 -1.74
N VAL A 131 4.91 9.03 -1.79
CA VAL A 131 4.12 10.18 -1.32
C VAL A 131 4.28 10.34 0.20
N ILE A 132 4.28 9.21 0.93
CA ILE A 132 4.56 9.19 2.37
C ILE A 132 5.97 9.75 2.65
N SER A 133 6.99 9.26 1.95
CA SER A 133 8.39 9.65 2.15
C SER A 133 8.61 11.14 1.88
N GLU A 134 8.01 11.67 0.82
CA GLU A 134 8.07 13.09 0.46
C GLU A 134 7.40 13.97 1.52
N THR A 135 6.21 13.57 1.98
CA THR A 135 5.45 14.29 3.01
C THR A 135 6.16 14.27 4.36
N LEU A 136 6.65 13.11 4.79
CA LEU A 136 7.37 12.95 6.05
C LEU A 136 8.70 13.70 6.05
N ARG A 137 9.44 13.69 4.93
CA ARG A 137 10.67 14.48 4.80
C ARG A 137 10.39 15.97 4.97
N ARG A 138 9.33 16.50 4.36
CA ARG A 138 8.93 17.91 4.48
C ARG A 138 8.60 18.30 5.92
N GLU A 139 7.82 17.47 6.63
CA GLU A 139 7.46 17.76 8.03
C GLU A 139 8.66 17.65 8.98
N LEU A 140 9.56 16.69 8.75
CA LEU A 140 10.81 16.61 9.53
C LEU A 140 11.71 17.83 9.30
N GLN A 141 11.85 18.30 8.06
CA GLN A 141 12.61 19.52 7.78
C GLN A 141 12.01 20.74 8.50
N ARG A 142 10.69 20.86 8.52
CA ARG A 142 9.98 21.93 9.24
C ARG A 142 10.14 21.88 10.76
N LEU A 143 10.28 20.68 11.32
CA LEU A 143 10.50 20.50 12.76
C LEU A 143 11.94 20.85 13.19
N LEU A 144 12.90 20.54 12.32
CA LEU A 144 14.34 20.64 12.58
C LEU A 144 14.95 22.00 12.19
N SER A 145 14.23 22.79 11.41
CA SER A 145 14.54 24.21 11.16
C SER A 145 14.30 25.04 12.41
#